data_AF-A0A436RPX2-F1
#
_entry.id   AF-A0A436RPX2-F1
#
_cell.length_a   1.000
_cell.length_b   1.000
_cell.length_c   1.000
_cell.angle_alpha   90.00
_cell.angle_beta   90.00
_cell.angle_gamma   90.00
#
_symmetry.space_group_name_H-M   'P 1'
#
loop_
_entity.id
_entity.type
_entity.pdbx_description
1 polymer ?
#
loop_
_entity_poly.entity_id
_entity_poly.type
_entity_poly.pdbx_seq_one_letter_code
_entity_poly.pdbx_strand_id
1 'polypeptide(L)'
;SKPLVARGIGDEVSPLSAFPALGLVLVNPGVAVSTPDVFKALSRRDNDALPPLPRRLDFHAIRNWLETTRNDLEGAAQAIQPAIGEALKALKRADAAFARMSGSGATCFGLFETGNVAKRAAIEIRARHPDWFVAATRSMEVSDGEA
;
A
#
# COMPACT_ATOMS: atom_id res chain seq x y z
N SER A 1 -11.41 -10.35 8.71
CA SER A 1 -10.21 -9.66 9.22
C SER A 1 -10.59 -8.23 9.61
N LYS A 2 -9.94 -7.64 10.63
CA LYS A 2 -10.17 -6.25 11.08
C LYS A 2 -8.86 -5.43 10.91
N PRO A 3 -8.92 -4.16 10.47
CA PRO A 3 -7.78 -3.25 10.46
C PRO A 3 -7.14 -3.08 11.86
N LEU A 4 -5.82 -2.96 11.89
CA LEU A 4 -5.02 -2.86 13.10
C LEU A 4 -3.71 -2.11 12.83
N VAL A 5 -3.06 -1.63 13.90
CA VAL A 5 -1.65 -1.22 13.91
C VAL A 5 -0.82 -2.38 14.44
N ALA A 6 0.21 -2.78 13.70
CA ALA A 6 1.18 -3.78 14.13
C ALA A 6 2.53 -3.13 14.47
N ARG A 7 3.19 -3.61 15.52
CA ARG A 7 4.51 -3.17 16.01
C ARG A 7 5.38 -4.40 16.33
N GLY A 8 6.56 -4.16 16.91
CA GLY A 8 7.55 -5.23 17.14
C GLY A 8 8.01 -5.82 15.81
N ILE A 9 7.96 -7.15 15.71
CA ILE A 9 8.19 -7.88 14.45
C ILE A 9 6.88 -8.15 13.68
N GLY A 10 5.79 -7.50 14.09
CA GLY A 10 4.43 -7.70 13.57
C GLY A 10 3.52 -8.47 14.53
N ASP A 11 4.00 -8.80 15.73
CA ASP A 11 3.33 -9.58 16.77
C ASP A 11 2.57 -8.70 17.79
N GLU A 12 3.01 -7.46 17.98
CA GLU A 12 2.31 -6.48 18.81
C GLU A 12 1.19 -5.82 18.01
N VAL A 13 -0.04 -6.33 18.13
CA VAL A 13 -1.20 -5.85 17.37
C VAL A 13 -2.17 -5.01 18.21
N SER A 14 -2.63 -3.91 17.65
CA SER A 14 -3.63 -3.01 18.24
C SER A 14 -4.76 -2.75 17.23
N PRO A 15 -5.92 -3.41 17.38
CA PRO A 15 -7.06 -3.20 16.48
C PRO A 15 -7.51 -1.74 16.43
N LEU A 16 -8.01 -1.31 15.27
CA LEU A 16 -8.62 0.01 15.12
C LEU A 16 -10.13 -0.08 15.38
N SER A 17 -10.65 0.84 16.20
CA SER A 17 -12.10 0.93 16.49
C SER A 17 -12.90 1.44 15.30
N ALA A 18 -12.27 2.23 14.43
CA ALA A 18 -12.87 2.73 13.20
C ALA A 18 -11.81 2.80 12.09
N PHE A 19 -12.21 2.48 10.85
CA PHE A 19 -11.39 2.64 9.65
C PHE A 19 -12.31 2.71 8.41
N PRO A 20 -12.14 3.68 7.51
CA PRO A 20 -13.00 3.82 6.35
C PRO A 20 -12.70 2.75 5.29
N ALA A 21 -13.69 2.43 4.46
CA ALA A 21 -13.43 1.74 3.19
C ALA A 21 -12.68 2.69 2.23
N LEU A 22 -11.49 2.29 1.80
CA LEU A 22 -10.66 3.04 0.86
C LEU A 22 -10.68 2.37 -0.51
N GLY A 23 -10.89 3.16 -1.57
CA GLY A 23 -10.73 2.68 -2.94
C GLY A 23 -9.27 2.37 -3.23
N LEU A 24 -8.98 1.16 -3.73
CA LEU A 24 -7.63 0.68 -3.98
C LEU A 24 -7.51 0.08 -5.38
N VAL A 25 -6.34 0.23 -6.00
CA VAL A 25 -5.90 -0.65 -7.09
C VAL A 25 -4.63 -1.36 -6.64
N LEU A 26 -4.64 -2.69 -6.71
CA LEU A 26 -3.47 -3.53 -6.50
C LEU A 26 -2.83 -3.81 -7.86
N VAL A 27 -1.51 -3.66 -7.95
CA VAL A 27 -0.71 -3.96 -9.13
C VAL A 27 0.45 -4.85 -8.70
N ASN A 28 0.60 -6.01 -9.34
CA ASN A 28 1.78 -6.84 -9.19
C ASN A 28 2.33 -7.14 -10.61
N PRO A 29 3.60 -6.80 -10.90
CA PRO A 29 4.16 -6.97 -12.23
C PRO A 29 4.52 -8.42 -12.60
N GLY A 30 4.01 -9.42 -11.86
CA GLY A 30 4.22 -10.85 -12.12
C GLY A 30 5.56 -11.38 -11.62
N VAL A 31 6.26 -10.62 -10.78
CA VAL A 31 7.60 -10.96 -10.30
C VAL A 31 7.58 -11.35 -8.82
N ALA A 32 8.40 -12.34 -8.47
CA ALA A 32 8.65 -12.70 -7.08
C ALA A 32 9.83 -11.88 -6.54
N VAL A 33 9.73 -11.48 -5.28
CA VAL A 33 10.85 -10.88 -4.54
C VAL A 33 10.98 -11.60 -3.21
N SER A 34 12.20 -12.10 -2.93
CA SER A 34 12.51 -12.82 -1.70
C SER A 34 12.51 -11.88 -0.51
N THR A 35 11.61 -12.11 0.44
CA THR A 35 11.54 -11.30 1.66
C THR A 35 12.88 -11.27 2.41
N PRO A 36 13.56 -12.41 2.67
CA PRO A 36 14.89 -12.39 3.27
C PRO A 36 15.90 -11.52 2.53
N ASP A 37 15.88 -11.49 1.20
CA ASP A 37 16.87 -10.73 0.44
C ASP A 37 16.58 -9.22 0.47
N VAL A 38 15.31 -8.82 0.49
CA VAL A 38 14.92 -7.42 0.73
C VAL A 38 15.37 -6.96 2.11
N PHE A 39 15.16 -7.78 3.15
CA PHE A 39 15.62 -7.47 4.50
C PHE A 39 17.15 -7.41 4.61
N LYS A 40 17.89 -8.25 3.89
CA LYS A 40 19.36 -8.20 3.84
C LYS A 40 19.86 -6.92 3.17
N ALA A 41 19.17 -6.47 2.12
CA ALA A 41 19.51 -5.29 1.34
C ALA A 41 19.16 -3.95 2.04
N LEU A 42 18.47 -3.98 3.19
CA LEU A 42 18.25 -2.79 4.01
C LEU A 42 19.59 -2.19 4.48
N SER A 43 19.84 -0.94 4.08
CA SER A 43 20.99 -0.16 4.54
C SER A 43 20.87 0.28 6.00
N ARG A 44 19.65 0.51 6.47
CA ARG A 44 19.35 1.02 7.82
C ARG A 44 18.18 0.25 8.44
N ARG A 45 18.32 -0.17 9.70
CA ARG A 45 17.31 -0.95 10.45
C ARG A 45 16.79 -0.24 11.70
N ASP A 46 17.39 0.88 12.08
CA ASP A 46 17.08 1.72 13.24
C ASP A 46 16.27 2.97 12.84
N ASN A 47 15.37 2.84 11.86
CA ASN A 47 14.56 3.98 11.40
C ASN A 47 13.59 4.44 12.49
N ASP A 48 13.33 5.75 12.58
CA ASP A 48 12.45 6.35 13.59
C ASP A 48 11.03 5.77 13.52
N ALA A 49 10.30 5.73 14.64
CA ALA A 49 8.91 5.27 14.62
C ALA A 49 8.04 6.09 13.64
N LEU A 50 7.06 5.44 13.00
CA LEU A 50 6.07 6.16 12.18
C LEU A 50 5.24 7.10 13.06
N PRO A 51 4.78 8.25 12.49
CA PRO A 51 3.92 9.16 13.22
C PRO A 51 2.61 8.44 13.64
N PRO A 52 2.00 8.84 14.77
CA PRO A 52 0.72 8.27 15.19
C PRO A 52 -0.34 8.49 14.12
N LEU A 53 -1.35 7.60 14.08
CA LEU A 53 -2.50 7.78 13.20
C LEU A 53 -3.24 9.09 13.52
N PRO A 54 -3.83 9.74 12.50
CA PRO A 54 -4.66 10.91 12.74
C PRO A 54 -5.90 10.53 13.56
N ARG A 55 -6.39 11.46 14.38
CA ARG A 55 -7.57 11.25 15.25
C ARG A 55 -8.83 10.90 14.47
N ARG A 56 -8.98 11.46 13.27
CA ARG A 56 -10.07 11.20 12.34
C ARG A 56 -9.51 10.41 11.17
N LEU A 57 -10.17 9.31 10.85
CA LEU A 57 -9.80 8.42 9.75
C LEU A 57 -10.84 8.55 8.64
N ASP A 58 -10.52 9.37 7.65
CA ASP A 58 -11.20 9.41 6.37
C ASP A 58 -10.18 9.33 5.24
N PHE A 59 -10.65 9.29 3.99
CA PHE A 59 -9.78 9.18 2.82
C PHE A 59 -8.66 10.25 2.81
N HIS A 60 -9.01 11.52 3.06
CA HIS A 60 -8.06 12.63 2.98
C HIS A 60 -7.06 12.59 4.13
N ALA A 61 -7.53 12.33 5.35
CA ALA A 61 -6.67 12.20 6.52
C ALA A 61 -5.67 11.05 6.38
N ILE A 62 -6.13 9.89 5.90
CA ILE A 62 -5.26 8.72 5.69
C ILE A 62 -4.28 8.98 4.56
N ARG A 63 -4.71 9.53 3.42
CA ARG A 63 -3.81 9.90 2.32
C ARG A 63 -2.71 10.86 2.81
N ASN A 64 -3.09 11.93 3.51
CA ASN A 64 -2.14 12.91 4.04
C ASN A 64 -1.16 12.26 5.03
N TRP A 65 -1.66 11.41 5.92
CA TRP A 65 -0.81 10.68 6.87
C TRP A 65 0.15 9.74 6.14
N LEU A 66 -0.30 9.01 5.12
CA LEU A 66 0.52 8.12 4.32
C LEU A 66 1.71 8.86 3.67
N GLU A 67 1.52 10.09 3.17
CA GLU A 67 2.61 10.92 2.63
C GLU A 67 3.71 11.24 3.65
N THR A 68 3.39 11.26 4.94
CA THR A 68 4.35 11.49 6.04
C THR A 68 5.00 10.20 6.56
N THR A 69 4.55 9.05 6.06
CA THR A 69 5.04 7.73 6.47
C THR A 69 5.91 7.13 5.37
N ARG A 70 6.39 5.91 5.58
CA ARG A 70 7.32 5.22 4.66
C ARG A 70 7.09 3.72 4.68
N ASN A 71 7.53 3.06 3.60
CA ASN A 71 7.84 1.63 3.63
C ASN A 71 9.36 1.53 3.46
N ASP A 72 10.06 1.23 4.55
CA ASP A 72 11.52 1.19 4.58
C ASP A 72 12.09 0.10 3.64
N LEU A 73 11.29 -0.91 3.28
CA LEU A 73 11.68 -1.98 2.36
C LEU A 73 11.59 -1.57 0.88
N GLU A 74 10.87 -0.51 0.54
CA GLU A 74 10.55 -0.17 -0.85
C GLU A 74 11.79 0.10 -1.69
N GLY A 75 12.72 0.93 -1.19
CA GLY A 75 13.95 1.24 -1.91
C GLY A 75 14.83 -0.01 -2.15
N ALA A 76 14.95 -0.88 -1.14
CA ALA A 76 15.69 -2.14 -1.25
C ALA A 76 15.03 -3.10 -2.25
N ALA A 77 13.70 -3.24 -2.20
CA ALA A 77 12.96 -4.08 -3.13
C ALA A 77 13.03 -3.55 -4.58
N GLN A 78 12.96 -2.24 -4.79
CA GLN A 78 13.13 -1.62 -6.12
C GLN A 78 14.53 -1.83 -6.70
N ALA A 79 15.57 -1.78 -5.86
CA ALA A 79 16.94 -2.05 -6.30
C ALA A 79 17.13 -3.50 -6.75
N ILE A 80 16.48 -4.45 -6.07
CA ILE A 80 16.49 -5.88 -6.45
C ILE A 80 15.60 -6.13 -7.69
N GLN A 81 14.43 -5.48 -7.75
CA GLN A 81 13.43 -5.69 -8.78
C GLN A 81 12.86 -4.36 -9.29
N PRO A 82 13.45 -3.78 -10.36
CA PRO A 82 13.02 -2.50 -10.93
C PRO A 82 11.56 -2.46 -11.39
N ALA A 83 10.94 -3.61 -11.69
CA ALA A 83 9.53 -3.68 -12.08
C ALA A 83 8.57 -3.14 -11.00
N ILE A 84 8.97 -3.14 -9.72
CA ILE A 84 8.22 -2.50 -8.63
C ILE A 84 8.13 -0.98 -8.87
N GLY A 85 9.22 -0.35 -9.31
CA GLY A 85 9.22 1.06 -9.69
C GLY A 85 8.30 1.35 -10.86
N GLU A 86 8.25 0.46 -11.85
CA GLU A 86 7.32 0.59 -12.98
C GLU A 86 5.86 0.42 -12.56
N ALA A 87 5.55 -0.50 -11.64
CA ALA A 87 4.21 -0.65 -11.07
C ALA A 87 3.75 0.62 -10.32
N LEU A 88 4.64 1.24 -9.53
CA LEU A 88 4.35 2.50 -8.85
C LEU A 88 4.16 3.67 -9.82
N LYS A 89 4.96 3.74 -10.90
CA LYS A 89 4.77 4.73 -11.97
C LYS A 89 3.44 4.53 -12.69
N ALA A 90 3.04 3.29 -12.97
CA ALA A 90 1.76 2.99 -13.60
C ALA A 90 0.57 3.45 -12.73
N LEU A 91 0.63 3.20 -11.42
CA LEU A 91 -0.37 3.70 -10.47
C LEU A 91 -0.45 5.22 -10.46
N LYS A 92 0.70 5.92 -10.40
CA LYS A 92 0.76 7.38 -10.44
C LYS A 92 0.22 7.97 -11.75
N ARG A 93 0.54 7.34 -12.89
CA ARG A 93 0.04 7.74 -14.21
C ARG A 93 -1.46 7.56 -14.37
N ALA A 94 -2.05 6.63 -13.62
CA ALA A 94 -3.49 6.41 -13.58
C ALA A 94 -4.19 7.27 -12.51
N ASP A 95 -3.56 8.38 -12.09
CA ASP A 95 -4.08 9.36 -11.12
C ASP A 95 -4.36 8.79 -9.71
N ALA A 96 -3.56 7.81 -9.26
CA ALA A 96 -3.59 7.42 -7.85
C ALA A 96 -3.24 8.62 -6.96
N ALA A 97 -4.12 8.93 -5.99
CA ALA A 97 -3.91 10.01 -5.03
C ALA A 97 -2.73 9.74 -4.08
N PHE A 98 -2.31 8.48 -3.99
CA PHE A 98 -1.15 7.99 -3.27
C PHE A 98 -0.77 6.61 -3.84
N ALA A 99 0.50 6.23 -3.88
CA ALA A 99 0.94 4.90 -4.29
C ALA A 99 2.17 4.44 -3.51
N ARG A 100 2.20 3.15 -3.10
CA ARG A 100 3.32 2.54 -2.37
C ARG A 100 3.35 1.02 -2.55
N MET A 101 4.51 0.41 -2.33
CA MET A 101 4.67 -1.03 -2.20
C MET A 101 4.02 -1.55 -0.91
N SER A 102 3.36 -2.71 -0.98
CA SER A 102 2.81 -3.43 0.18
C SER A 102 3.80 -4.46 0.71
N GLY A 103 4.11 -4.40 2.02
CA GLY A 103 5.05 -5.32 2.66
C GLY A 103 6.45 -5.26 2.04
N SER A 104 7.06 -6.42 1.79
CA SER A 104 8.34 -6.58 1.09
C SER A 104 8.21 -6.64 -0.45
N GLY A 105 6.98 -6.51 -0.99
CA GLY A 105 6.71 -6.55 -2.42
C GLY A 105 6.49 -7.95 -3.00
N ALA A 106 6.30 -8.09 -4.31
CA ALA A 106 6.37 -7.04 -5.33
C ALA A 106 5.06 -6.25 -5.54
N THR A 107 3.98 -6.62 -4.83
CA THR A 107 2.68 -5.96 -5.00
C THR A 107 2.73 -4.51 -4.53
N CYS A 108 2.25 -3.61 -5.39
CA CYS A 108 2.04 -2.20 -5.10
C CYS A 108 0.55 -1.90 -5.00
N PHE A 109 0.19 -0.85 -4.27
CA PHE A 109 -1.18 -0.36 -4.20
C PHE A 109 -1.23 1.14 -4.49
N GLY A 110 -2.33 1.57 -5.13
CA GLY A 110 -2.69 2.98 -5.27
C GLY A 110 -4.01 3.27 -4.56
N LEU A 111 -4.10 4.45 -3.94
CA LEU A 111 -5.28 4.95 -3.26
C LEU A 111 -6.10 5.84 -4.20
N PHE A 112 -7.41 5.61 -4.27
CA PHE A 112 -8.33 6.33 -5.15
C PHE A 112 -9.55 6.78 -4.38
N GLU A 113 -10.01 7.99 -4.65
CA GLU A 113 -11.10 8.63 -3.91
C GLU A 113 -12.41 7.84 -3.95
N THR A 114 -12.66 7.15 -5.07
CA THR A 114 -13.85 6.30 -5.23
C THR A 114 -13.52 4.97 -5.90
N GLY A 115 -14.35 3.97 -5.64
CA GLY A 115 -14.26 2.67 -6.32
C GLY A 115 -14.43 2.76 -7.83
N ASN A 116 -15.17 3.75 -8.35
CA ASN A 116 -15.34 3.95 -9.80
C ASN A 116 -14.05 4.46 -10.44
N VAL A 117 -13.35 5.40 -9.80
CA VAL A 117 -12.03 5.87 -10.25
C VAL A 117 -11.02 4.72 -10.20
N ALA A 118 -10.99 3.95 -9.11
CA ALA A 118 -10.13 2.77 -8.99
C ALA A 118 -10.38 1.74 -10.12
N LYS A 119 -11.65 1.46 -10.46
CA LYS A 119 -11.99 0.54 -11.55
C LYS A 119 -11.48 1.02 -12.91
N ARG A 120 -11.62 2.33 -13.21
CA ARG A 120 -11.11 2.92 -14.46
C ARG A 120 -9.59 2.83 -14.54
N ALA A 121 -8.89 3.21 -13.46
CA ALA A 121 -7.44 3.08 -13.36
C ALA A 121 -6.98 1.63 -13.56
N ALA A 122 -7.65 0.65 -12.94
CA ALA A 122 -7.32 -0.76 -13.12
C ALA A 122 -7.52 -1.24 -14.57
N ILE A 123 -8.57 -0.78 -15.26
CA ILE A 123 -8.78 -1.08 -16.69
C ILE A 123 -7.65 -0.51 -17.54
N GLU A 124 -7.29 0.76 -17.31
CA GLU A 124 -6.20 1.42 -18.04
C GLU A 124 -4.85 0.72 -17.85
N ILE A 125 -4.49 0.41 -16.60
CA ILE A 125 -3.22 -0.25 -16.30
C ILE A 125 -3.18 -1.63 -16.95
N ARG A 126 -4.27 -2.42 -16.90
CA ARG A 126 -4.33 -3.73 -17.59
C ARG A 126 -4.18 -3.62 -19.10
N ALA A 127 -4.77 -2.59 -19.72
CA ALA A 127 -4.65 -2.40 -21.16
C ALA A 127 -3.20 -2.11 -21.59
N ARG A 128 -2.43 -1.41 -20.75
CA ARG A 128 -1.01 -1.09 -21.01
C ARG A 128 -0.05 -2.20 -20.57
N HIS A 129 -0.45 -3.01 -19.59
CA HIS A 129 0.36 -4.07 -18.98
C HIS A 129 -0.46 -5.37 -18.84
N PRO A 130 -0.72 -6.08 -19.95
CA PRO A 130 -1.60 -7.24 -19.97
C PRO A 130 -1.09 -8.43 -19.14
N ASP A 131 0.23 -8.55 -18.96
CA ASP A 131 0.86 -9.63 -18.19
C ASP A 131 0.89 -9.38 -16.67
N TRP A 132 0.43 -8.20 -16.22
CA TRP A 132 0.44 -7.84 -14.81
C TRP A 132 -0.86 -8.27 -14.13
N PHE A 133 -0.75 -8.72 -12.89
CA PHE A 133 -1.92 -8.81 -12.03
C PHE A 133 -2.35 -7.39 -11.63
N VAL A 134 -3.61 -7.05 -11.92
CA VAL A 134 -4.19 -5.75 -11.56
C VAL A 134 -5.61 -5.94 -11.10
N ALA A 135 -5.94 -5.43 -9.92
CA ALA A 135 -7.28 -5.54 -9.32
C ALA A 135 -7.73 -4.24 -8.65
N ALA A 136 -8.91 -3.74 -9.03
CA ALA A 136 -9.59 -2.70 -8.25
C ALA A 136 -10.33 -3.37 -7.09
N THR A 137 -10.16 -2.83 -5.88
CA THR A 137 -10.74 -3.38 -4.65
C THR A 137 -11.02 -2.25 -3.64
N ARG A 138 -11.46 -2.60 -2.43
CA ARG A 138 -11.59 -1.70 -1.30
C ARG A 138 -11.00 -2.30 -0.04
N SER A 139 -10.51 -1.47 0.88
CA SER A 139 -10.16 -1.93 2.23
C SER A 139 -11.42 -2.31 3.01
N MET A 140 -11.22 -3.10 4.08
CA MET A 140 -12.28 -3.39 5.05
C MET A 140 -12.62 -2.11 5.81
N GLU A 141 -13.93 -1.89 6.01
CA GLU A 141 -14.46 -0.85 6.86
C GLU A 141 -14.66 -1.39 8.27
N VAL A 142 -14.42 -0.54 9.27
CA VAL A 142 -14.87 -0.73 10.64
C VAL A 142 -15.51 0.59 11.07
N SER A 143 -16.73 0.52 11.59
CA SER A 143 -17.41 1.66 12.19
C SER A 143 -17.39 1.52 13.71
N ASP A 144 -17.42 2.63 14.45
CA ASP A 144 -17.53 2.60 15.92
C ASP A 144 -18.82 1.87 16.31
N GLY A 145 -18.70 0.58 16.67
CA GLY A 145 -19.85 -0.27 16.97
C GLY A 145 -19.67 -1.70 16.51
N GLU A 146 -18.73 -2.41 17.12
CA GLU A 146 -18.71 -3.89 17.31
C GLU A 146 -17.46 -4.23 18.16
N ALA A 147 -17.59 -3.89 19.45
CA ALA A 147 -16.79 -4.50 20.51
C ALA A 147 -17.40 -5.86 20.85
#